data_AF-A0A8K0QFD6-F1
#
_entry.id   AF-A0A8K0QFD6-F1
#
_cell.length_a   1.000
_cell.length_b   1.000
_cell.length_c   1.000
_cell.angle_alpha   90.00
_cell.angle_beta   90.00
_cell.angle_gamma   90.00
#
_symmetry.space_group_name_H-M   'P 1'
#
loop_
_entity.id
_entity.type
_entity.pdbx_description
1 polymer ?
#
loop_
_entity_poly.entity_id
_entity_poly.type
_entity_poly.pdbx_seq_one_letter_code
_entity_poly.pdbx_strand_id
1 'polypeptide(L)'
;MPCCIAIIHFAQCSHSTLFKLGCTAHCDALCPAADQRTLVVTRYLWSCEDCHMRQWLANDDLRSAAWTARTEALEEDRGLPVEARAVLFDMLRCREQYEDNRLETARQLQVEEIQWVAEWTLEYGLMVWDALYERRYGPRAARRRIKQLRALRLWDLVVTRDALRGGKELRQEQVSRSTWIGAENRSPQQNQGSQRKELPRLPTLNGPAPIFRAEDLEMLEMEPSEDEQEREAQDLMDVDESGDVMMDADSPYDFNPA
;
A
#
# COMPACT_ATOMS: atom_id res chain seq x y z
N MET A 1 10.14 26.34 4.43
CA MET A 1 9.82 25.27 3.45
C MET A 1 9.03 24.17 4.17
N PRO A 2 7.99 23.61 3.53
CA PRO A 2 6.93 22.87 4.20
C PRO A 2 7.33 21.46 4.65
N CYS A 3 6.61 20.90 5.62
CA CYS A 3 6.64 19.48 5.94
C CYS A 3 5.98 18.68 4.82
N CYS A 4 6.63 17.62 4.35
CA CYS A 4 6.05 16.72 3.36
C CYS A 4 5.41 15.50 4.01
N ILE A 5 4.23 15.16 3.51
CA ILE A 5 3.39 14.10 4.09
C ILE A 5 2.88 13.13 3.02
N ALA A 6 2.65 11.89 3.44
CA ALA A 6 1.83 10.91 2.74
C ALA A 6 0.57 10.61 3.56
N ILE A 7 -0.51 10.25 2.88
CA ILE A 7 -1.78 9.94 3.51
C ILE A 7 -2.34 8.65 2.91
N ILE A 8 -2.82 7.76 3.76
CA ILE A 8 -3.68 6.64 3.36
C ILE A 8 -5.11 6.88 3.84
N HIS A 9 -6.09 6.73 2.95
CA HIS A 9 -7.51 6.74 3.27
C HIS A 9 -8.10 5.33 3.21
N PHE A 10 -8.86 4.97 4.24
CA PHE A 10 -9.54 3.68 4.34
C PHE A 10 -11.00 3.82 3.92
N ALA A 11 -11.42 3.17 2.85
CA ALA A 11 -12.72 3.43 2.23
C ALA A 11 -13.91 2.99 3.10
N GLN A 12 -13.80 1.86 3.82
CA GLN A 12 -14.90 1.34 4.63
C GLN A 12 -15.16 2.11 5.92
N CYS A 13 -14.10 2.61 6.59
CA CYS A 13 -14.23 3.33 7.85
C CYS A 13 -14.03 4.85 7.73
N SER A 14 -13.69 5.36 6.55
CA SER A 14 -13.39 6.77 6.29
C SER A 14 -12.25 7.37 7.13
N HIS A 15 -11.53 6.56 7.91
CA HIS A 15 -10.34 6.99 8.62
C HIS A 15 -9.19 7.25 7.66
N SER A 16 -8.20 7.99 8.15
CA SER A 16 -6.96 8.23 7.42
C SER A 16 -5.77 8.22 8.36
N THR A 17 -4.66 7.67 7.89
CA THR A 17 -3.37 7.75 8.58
C THR A 17 -2.45 8.69 7.82
N LEU A 18 -1.81 9.60 8.55
CA LEU A 18 -0.90 10.59 8.01
C LEU A 18 0.53 10.23 8.42
N PHE A 19 1.41 10.18 7.42
CA PHE A 19 2.82 9.90 7.58
C PHE A 19 3.65 11.15 7.32
N LYS A 20 4.53 11.51 8.27
CA LYS A 20 5.55 12.54 8.07
C LYS A 20 6.73 11.93 7.32
N LEU A 21 6.96 12.38 6.08
CA LEU A 21 8.04 11.88 5.23
C LEU A 21 9.36 12.60 5.50
N GLY A 22 9.27 13.91 5.66
CA GLY A 22 10.42 14.75 5.86
C GLY A 22 10.03 16.20 6.09
N CYS A 23 10.95 16.96 6.65
CA CYS A 23 10.80 18.40 6.79
C CYS A 23 12.07 19.09 6.34
N THR A 24 11.92 20.08 5.47
CA THR A 24 13.01 20.97 5.08
C THR A 24 13.40 21.97 6.17
N ALA A 25 12.53 22.22 7.15
CA ALA A 25 12.73 23.14 8.27
C ALA A 25 13.15 22.44 9.59
N HIS A 26 13.44 21.13 9.56
CA HIS A 26 13.95 20.35 10.70
C HIS A 26 13.10 20.45 11.98
N CYS A 27 11.77 20.45 11.88
CA CYS A 27 10.91 20.34 13.05
C CYS A 27 10.77 18.89 13.51
N ASP A 28 10.55 18.68 14.82
CA ASP A 28 10.29 17.36 15.39
C ASP A 28 8.84 16.92 15.16
N ALA A 29 7.88 17.82 15.39
CA ALA A 29 6.45 17.62 15.13
C ALA A 29 6.07 17.97 13.67
N LEU A 30 4.80 17.80 13.29
CA LEU A 30 4.31 18.29 12.00
C LEU A 30 4.25 19.83 11.99
N CYS A 31 4.66 20.43 10.88
CA CYS A 31 4.47 21.86 10.61
C CYS A 31 2.96 22.20 10.61
N PRO A 32 2.57 23.47 10.81
CA PRO A 32 1.18 23.90 10.62
C PRO A 32 0.64 23.47 9.26
N ALA A 33 -0.66 23.18 9.16
CA ALA A 33 -1.28 22.64 7.94
C ALA A 33 -1.05 23.52 6.69
N ALA A 34 -0.95 24.84 6.86
CA ALA A 34 -0.63 25.78 5.78
C ALA A 34 0.76 25.54 5.18
N ASP A 35 1.69 25.03 5.99
CA ASP A 35 3.07 24.68 5.62
C ASP A 35 3.25 23.17 5.46
N GLN A 36 2.18 22.43 5.14
CA GLN A 36 2.27 21.02 4.78
C GLN A 36 2.09 20.84 3.28
N ARG A 37 2.90 19.97 2.69
CA ARG A 37 2.81 19.56 1.28
C ARG A 37 2.52 18.07 1.20
N THR A 38 1.34 17.72 0.70
CA THR A 38 0.99 16.32 0.42
C THR A 38 1.69 15.85 -0.85
N LEU A 39 2.54 14.83 -0.69
CA LEU A 39 3.25 14.22 -1.80
C LEU A 39 2.50 13.01 -2.37
N VAL A 40 1.93 12.18 -1.50
CA VAL A 40 1.25 10.95 -1.89
C VAL A 40 -0.06 10.84 -1.13
N VAL A 41 -1.12 10.48 -1.85
CA VAL A 41 -2.38 10.04 -1.22
C VAL A 41 -2.78 8.71 -1.82
N THR A 42 -3.00 7.72 -0.98
CA THR A 42 -3.52 6.41 -1.35
C THR A 42 -4.92 6.21 -0.77
N ARG A 43 -5.71 5.37 -1.42
CA ARG A 43 -7.03 4.92 -0.98
C ARG A 43 -7.02 3.41 -0.97
N TYR A 44 -7.20 2.82 0.19
CA TYR A 44 -7.35 1.39 0.40
C TYR A 44 -8.83 1.03 0.52
N LEU A 45 -9.23 -0.08 -0.11
CA LEU A 45 -10.63 -0.50 -0.20
C LEU A 45 -11.23 -0.86 1.17
N TRP A 46 -10.43 -1.41 2.08
CA TRP A 46 -10.91 -1.96 3.35
C TRP A 46 -10.77 -0.98 4.51
N SER A 47 -11.12 -1.43 5.72
CA SER A 47 -11.01 -0.66 6.96
C SER A 47 -9.56 -0.57 7.47
N CYS A 48 -9.27 0.42 8.31
CA CYS A 48 -8.02 0.48 9.05
C CYS A 48 -7.93 -0.64 10.09
N GLU A 49 -6.71 -0.91 10.58
CA GLU A 49 -6.43 -1.98 11.56
C GLU A 49 -7.31 -1.85 12.80
N ASP A 50 -7.39 -0.66 13.41
CA ASP A 50 -8.23 -0.43 14.60
C ASP A 50 -9.72 -0.72 14.39
N CYS A 51 -10.23 -0.43 13.19
CA CYS A 51 -11.64 -0.70 12.86
C CYS A 51 -11.86 -2.17 12.58
N HIS A 52 -10.92 -2.80 11.87
CA HIS A 52 -10.94 -4.24 11.61
C HIS A 52 -10.92 -5.02 12.93
N MET A 53 -10.02 -4.66 13.85
CA MET A 53 -9.90 -5.29 15.16
C MET A 53 -11.15 -5.09 16.02
N ARG A 54 -11.74 -3.89 16.04
CA ARG A 54 -13.01 -3.66 16.75
C ARG A 54 -14.16 -4.51 16.20
N GLN A 55 -14.27 -4.59 14.86
CA GLN A 55 -15.28 -5.42 14.23
C GLN A 55 -15.06 -6.90 14.51
N TRP A 56 -13.80 -7.34 14.47
CA TRP A 56 -13.42 -8.71 14.81
C TRP A 56 -13.82 -9.07 16.24
N LEU A 57 -13.45 -8.26 17.23
CA LEU A 57 -13.80 -8.48 18.64
C LEU A 57 -15.31 -8.55 18.85
N ALA A 58 -16.07 -7.64 18.23
CA ALA A 58 -17.53 -7.68 18.32
C ALA A 58 -18.13 -8.97 17.72
N ASN A 59 -17.57 -9.45 16.61
CA ASN A 59 -17.98 -10.72 16.00
C ASN A 59 -17.52 -11.93 16.82
N ASP A 60 -16.40 -11.82 17.53
CA ASP A 60 -15.86 -12.82 18.44
C ASP A 60 -16.78 -13.02 19.65
N ASP A 61 -17.20 -11.92 20.29
CA ASP A 61 -18.15 -11.93 21.39
C ASP A 61 -19.47 -12.63 20.99
N LEU A 62 -20.02 -12.27 19.82
CA LEU A 62 -21.23 -12.90 19.29
C LEU A 62 -21.05 -14.39 19.00
N ARG A 63 -19.88 -14.77 18.46
CA ARG A 63 -19.58 -16.17 18.15
C ARG A 63 -19.40 -16.99 19.42
N SER A 64 -18.68 -16.46 20.40
CA SER A 64 -18.47 -17.07 21.71
C SER A 64 -19.82 -17.31 22.41
N ALA A 65 -20.68 -16.28 22.46
CA ALA A 65 -22.04 -16.42 23.01
C ALA A 65 -22.87 -17.49 22.29
N ALA A 66 -22.75 -17.60 20.96
CA ALA A 66 -23.44 -18.63 20.19
C ALA A 66 -22.92 -20.05 20.47
N TRP A 67 -21.61 -20.21 20.75
CA TRP A 67 -21.06 -21.49 21.19
C TRP A 67 -21.53 -21.86 22.59
N THR A 68 -21.50 -20.91 23.53
CA THR A 68 -22.03 -21.09 24.89
C THR A 68 -23.49 -21.53 24.87
N ALA A 69 -24.34 -20.87 24.09
CA ALA A 69 -25.76 -21.24 23.97
C ALA A 69 -25.96 -22.66 23.41
N ARG A 70 -25.10 -23.11 22.48
CA ARG A 70 -25.15 -24.50 21.96
C ARG A 70 -24.73 -25.51 23.01
N THR A 71 -23.71 -25.18 23.80
CA THR A 71 -23.28 -26.05 24.90
C THR A 71 -24.35 -26.16 25.96
N GLU A 72 -24.93 -25.04 26.40
CA GLU A 72 -26.03 -25.01 27.39
C GLU A 72 -27.24 -25.82 26.90
N ALA A 73 -27.66 -25.64 25.64
CA ALA A 73 -28.77 -26.40 25.06
C ALA A 73 -28.50 -27.93 25.06
N LEU A 74 -27.25 -28.35 24.88
CA LEU A 74 -26.87 -29.76 24.94
C LEU A 74 -26.87 -30.31 26.37
N GLU A 75 -26.52 -29.49 27.37
CA GLU A 75 -26.61 -29.86 28.79
C GLU A 75 -28.06 -30.01 29.24
N GLU A 76 -28.92 -29.08 28.80
CA GLU A 76 -30.34 -29.04 29.16
C GLU A 76 -31.17 -30.14 28.50
N ASP A 77 -30.69 -30.75 27.41
CA ASP A 77 -31.36 -31.86 26.74
C ASP A 77 -31.32 -33.14 27.58
N ARG A 78 -32.32 -33.28 28.46
CA ARG A 78 -32.56 -34.45 29.31
C ARG A 78 -32.99 -35.70 28.53
N GLY A 79 -33.30 -35.58 27.24
CA GLY A 79 -33.71 -36.69 26.38
C GLY A 79 -32.52 -37.53 25.88
N LEU A 80 -31.31 -36.99 25.95
CA LEU A 80 -30.09 -37.66 25.49
C LEU A 80 -29.45 -38.53 26.59
N PRO A 81 -29.03 -39.77 26.26
CA PRO A 81 -28.13 -40.56 27.10
C PRO A 81 -26.82 -39.82 27.38
N VAL A 82 -26.25 -40.04 28.57
CA VAL A 82 -25.02 -39.36 29.02
C VAL A 82 -23.86 -39.58 28.05
N GLU A 83 -23.68 -40.80 27.55
CA GLU A 83 -22.62 -41.16 26.61
C GLU A 83 -22.80 -40.44 25.26
N ALA A 84 -24.03 -40.37 24.75
CA ALA A 84 -24.34 -39.63 23.53
C ALA A 84 -24.09 -38.13 23.69
N ARG A 85 -24.43 -37.58 24.86
CA ARG A 85 -24.16 -36.17 25.19
C ARG A 85 -22.66 -35.89 25.22
N ALA A 86 -21.85 -36.76 25.82
CA ALA A 86 -20.39 -36.61 25.85
C ALA A 86 -19.77 -36.58 24.44
N VAL A 87 -20.20 -37.49 23.56
CA VAL A 87 -19.74 -37.51 22.17
C VAL A 87 -20.13 -36.23 21.42
N LEU A 88 -21.35 -35.74 21.62
CA LEU A 88 -21.81 -34.47 21.00
C LEU A 88 -21.04 -33.27 21.53
N PHE A 89 -20.66 -33.26 22.81
CA PHE A 89 -19.79 -32.24 23.38
C PHE A 89 -18.43 -32.20 22.71
N ASP A 90 -17.78 -33.36 22.57
CA ASP A 90 -16.48 -33.46 21.91
C ASP A 90 -16.57 -32.96 20.46
N MET A 91 -17.63 -33.35 19.72
CA MET A 91 -17.86 -32.88 18.36
C MET A 91 -18.07 -31.37 18.29
N LEU A 92 -18.83 -30.77 19.21
CA LEU A 92 -19.04 -29.33 19.28
C LEU A 92 -17.72 -28.59 19.55
N ARG A 93 -16.88 -29.09 20.47
CA ARG A 93 -15.58 -28.51 20.78
C ARG A 93 -14.60 -28.60 19.62
N CYS A 94 -14.53 -29.73 18.95
CA CYS A 94 -13.71 -29.87 17.74
C CYS A 94 -14.14 -28.88 16.65
N ARG A 95 -15.45 -28.67 16.50
CA ARG A 95 -15.98 -27.73 15.51
C ARG A 95 -15.69 -26.26 15.86
N GLU A 96 -15.88 -25.89 17.12
CA GLU A 96 -15.54 -24.57 17.66
C GLU A 96 -14.06 -24.27 17.38
N GLN A 97 -13.16 -25.17 17.78
CA GLN A 97 -11.72 -25.01 17.58
C GLN A 97 -11.33 -24.89 16.09
N TYR A 98 -11.95 -25.70 15.22
CA TYR A 98 -11.70 -25.60 13.79
C TYR A 98 -12.15 -24.25 13.22
N GLU A 99 -13.35 -23.78 13.60
CA GLU A 99 -13.87 -22.49 13.15
C GLU A 99 -12.98 -21.34 13.65
N ASP A 100 -12.55 -21.37 14.91
CA ASP A 100 -11.67 -20.35 15.51
C ASP A 100 -10.30 -20.31 14.83
N ASN A 101 -9.64 -21.46 14.65
CA ASN A 101 -8.35 -21.51 13.95
C ASN A 101 -8.42 -20.95 12.53
N ARG A 102 -9.49 -21.30 11.80
CA ARG A 102 -9.70 -20.82 10.43
C ARG A 102 -9.92 -19.32 10.39
N LEU A 103 -10.75 -18.80 11.31
CA LEU A 103 -11.06 -17.37 11.35
C LEU A 103 -9.85 -16.56 11.84
N GLU A 104 -9.09 -17.04 12.83
CA GLU A 104 -7.88 -16.39 13.33
C GLU A 104 -6.81 -16.29 12.24
N THR A 105 -6.63 -17.36 11.46
CA THR A 105 -5.76 -17.34 10.28
C THR A 105 -6.20 -16.27 9.28
N ALA A 106 -7.50 -16.18 9.00
CA ALA A 106 -8.03 -15.16 8.09
C ALA A 106 -7.85 -13.73 8.63
N ARG A 107 -8.02 -13.53 9.94
CA ARG A 107 -7.78 -12.25 10.62
C ARG A 107 -6.32 -11.84 10.48
N GLN A 108 -5.38 -12.74 10.74
CA GLN A 108 -3.94 -12.46 10.64
C GLN A 108 -3.56 -12.01 9.23
N LEU A 109 -3.99 -12.75 8.20
CA LEU A 109 -3.74 -12.38 6.80
C LEU A 109 -4.30 -11.00 6.45
N GLN A 110 -5.50 -10.66 6.94
CA GLN A 110 -6.09 -9.35 6.69
C GLN A 110 -5.33 -8.22 7.40
N VAL A 111 -4.88 -8.44 8.63
CA VAL A 111 -4.06 -7.47 9.38
C VAL A 111 -2.72 -7.25 8.70
N GLU A 112 -2.05 -8.32 8.27
CA GLU A 112 -0.80 -8.25 7.51
C GLU A 112 -0.98 -7.44 6.21
N GLU A 113 -2.08 -7.65 5.50
CA GLU A 113 -2.39 -6.88 4.29
C GLU A 113 -2.58 -5.38 4.59
N ILE A 114 -3.33 -5.05 5.66
CA ILE A 114 -3.56 -3.66 6.09
C ILE A 114 -2.22 -2.98 6.41
N GLN A 115 -1.35 -3.67 7.16
CA GLN A 115 -0.03 -3.16 7.54
C GLN A 115 0.86 -2.98 6.31
N TRP A 116 0.90 -3.97 5.42
CA TRP A 116 1.69 -3.91 4.19
C TRP A 116 1.27 -2.74 3.29
N VAL A 117 -0.04 -2.47 3.19
CA VAL A 117 -0.56 -1.32 2.44
C VAL A 117 -0.18 0.03 3.07
N ALA A 118 -0.16 0.11 4.40
CA ALA A 118 0.28 1.29 5.12
C ALA A 118 1.79 1.52 4.92
N GLU A 119 2.60 0.48 5.07
CA GLU A 119 4.05 0.50 4.83
C GLU A 119 4.38 0.88 3.39
N TRP A 120 3.69 0.29 2.41
CA TRP A 120 3.84 0.64 1.01
C TRP A 120 3.59 2.12 0.77
N THR A 121 2.53 2.68 1.39
CA THR A 121 2.19 4.11 1.25
C THR A 121 3.29 5.00 1.83
N LEU A 122 3.82 4.63 3.00
CA LEU A 122 4.91 5.33 3.64
C LEU A 122 6.19 5.27 2.79
N GLU A 123 6.61 4.08 2.39
CA GLU A 123 7.84 3.86 1.62
C GLU A 123 7.77 4.57 0.26
N TYR A 124 6.65 4.43 -0.44
CA TYR A 124 6.43 5.13 -1.70
C TYR A 124 6.53 6.65 -1.51
N GLY A 125 5.93 7.17 -0.44
CA GLY A 125 6.06 8.57 -0.04
C GLY A 125 7.51 9.00 0.20
N LEU A 126 8.30 8.18 0.92
CA LEU A 126 9.71 8.45 1.19
C LEU A 126 10.52 8.50 -0.11
N MET A 127 10.32 7.55 -1.02
CA MET A 127 11.00 7.56 -2.32
C MET A 127 10.62 8.78 -3.17
N VAL A 128 9.35 9.20 -3.14
CA VAL A 128 8.90 10.42 -3.83
C VAL A 128 9.57 11.66 -3.22
N TRP A 129 9.68 11.72 -1.90
CA TRP A 129 10.39 12.78 -1.20
C TRP A 129 11.86 12.83 -1.62
N ASP A 130 12.57 11.70 -1.59
CA ASP A 130 13.99 11.65 -1.98
C ASP A 130 14.23 11.98 -3.45
N ALA A 131 13.35 11.54 -4.34
CA ALA A 131 13.41 11.90 -5.75
C ALA A 131 13.19 13.40 -6.03
N LEU A 132 12.55 14.14 -5.11
CA LEU A 132 12.27 15.57 -5.23
C LEU A 132 13.29 16.45 -4.50
N TYR A 133 13.85 15.98 -3.39
CA TYR A 133 14.59 16.81 -2.45
C TYR A 133 15.97 16.26 -2.06
N GLU A 134 16.38 15.10 -2.59
CA GLU A 134 17.74 14.53 -2.47
C GLU A 134 18.28 14.46 -1.04
N ARG A 135 17.64 13.65 -0.18
CA ARG A 135 17.95 13.67 1.26
C ARG A 135 18.38 12.35 1.90
N ARG A 136 18.15 11.18 1.28
CA ARG A 136 18.70 9.89 1.74
C ARG A 136 19.16 8.96 0.64
N TYR A 137 18.33 8.75 -0.38
CA TYR A 137 18.69 7.92 -1.53
C TYR A 137 18.97 8.82 -2.73
N GLY A 138 20.00 8.51 -3.52
CA GLY A 138 20.26 9.22 -4.77
C GLY A 138 19.03 9.19 -5.70
N PRO A 139 18.75 10.25 -6.49
CA PRO A 139 17.55 10.34 -7.33
C PRO A 139 17.31 9.13 -8.23
N ARG A 140 18.39 8.56 -8.78
CA ARG A 140 18.34 7.38 -9.65
C ARG A 140 17.86 6.15 -8.87
N ALA A 141 18.37 5.93 -7.66
CA ALA A 141 17.95 4.83 -6.79
C ALA A 141 16.48 4.97 -6.37
N ALA A 142 16.08 6.16 -5.92
CA ALA A 142 14.70 6.45 -5.55
C ALA A 142 13.72 6.21 -6.71
N ARG A 143 14.06 6.67 -7.93
CA ARG A 143 13.26 6.44 -9.14
C ARG A 143 13.18 4.95 -9.51
N ARG A 144 14.26 4.19 -9.36
CA ARG A 144 14.24 2.73 -9.57
C ARG A 144 13.29 2.06 -8.58
N ARG A 145 13.36 2.43 -7.30
CA ARG A 145 12.48 1.87 -6.27
C ARG A 145 11.01 2.23 -6.49
N ILE A 146 10.72 3.47 -6.88
CA ILE A 146 9.36 3.90 -7.27
C ILE A 146 8.79 3.01 -8.38
N LYS A 147 9.59 2.68 -9.40
CA LYS A 147 9.15 1.77 -10.47
C LYS A 147 8.83 0.37 -9.93
N GLN A 148 9.67 -0.17 -9.04
CA GLN A 148 9.42 -1.46 -8.40
C GLN A 148 8.14 -1.44 -7.55
N LEU A 149 7.97 -0.43 -6.69
CA LEU A 149 6.79 -0.29 -5.85
C LEU A 149 5.50 -0.17 -6.67
N ARG A 150 5.53 0.51 -7.81
CA ARG A 150 4.39 0.57 -8.76
C ARG A 150 4.11 -0.77 -9.41
N ALA A 151 5.13 -1.58 -9.67
CA ALA A 151 4.98 -2.91 -10.21
C ALA A 151 4.44 -3.92 -9.18
N LEU A 152 4.67 -3.68 -7.88
CA LEU A 152 4.03 -4.44 -6.81
C LEU A 152 2.51 -4.20 -6.89
N ARG A 153 1.81 -5.26 -7.29
CA ARG A 153 0.37 -5.18 -7.58
C ARG A 153 -0.45 -5.29 -6.30
N LEU A 154 -0.85 -4.15 -5.77
CA LEU A 154 -1.82 -4.02 -4.69
C LEU A 154 -3.20 -3.71 -5.28
N TRP A 155 -4.02 -4.74 -5.48
CA TRP A 155 -5.34 -4.61 -6.12
C TRP A 155 -6.30 -3.69 -5.36
N ASP A 156 -6.20 -3.72 -4.04
CA ASP A 156 -7.09 -2.98 -3.15
C ASP A 156 -6.55 -1.59 -2.79
N LEU A 157 -5.36 -1.21 -3.29
CA LEU A 157 -4.72 0.09 -3.05
C LEU A 157 -4.67 0.94 -4.32
N VAL A 158 -5.23 2.15 -4.25
CA VAL A 158 -5.25 3.11 -5.34
C VAL A 158 -4.48 4.37 -4.97
N VAL A 159 -3.50 4.77 -5.80
CA VAL A 159 -2.86 6.07 -5.67
C VAL A 159 -3.78 7.14 -6.28
N THR A 160 -4.22 8.09 -5.46
CA THR A 160 -5.12 9.19 -5.86
C THR A 160 -4.38 10.50 -6.06
N ARG A 161 -3.24 10.69 -5.38
CA ARG A 161 -2.35 11.82 -5.57
C ARG A 161 -0.90 11.34 -5.54
N ASP A 162 -0.10 11.91 -6.41
CA ASP A 162 1.33 11.64 -6.52
C ASP A 162 2.03 12.90 -7.03
N ALA A 163 3.00 13.43 -6.28
CA ALA A 163 3.71 14.65 -6.65
C ALA A 163 4.59 14.51 -7.89
N LEU A 164 4.93 13.29 -8.31
CA LEU A 164 5.73 13.03 -9.52
C LEU A 164 4.86 12.81 -10.76
N ARG A 165 3.54 12.66 -10.63
CA ARG A 165 2.65 12.29 -11.74
C ARG A 165 1.49 13.27 -11.92
N GLY A 166 1.11 13.48 -13.17
CA GLY A 166 -0.09 14.26 -13.50
C GLY A 166 -1.37 13.48 -13.23
N GLY A 167 -2.47 14.19 -12.94
CA GLY A 167 -3.77 13.55 -12.70
C GLY A 167 -4.31 12.74 -13.89
N LYS A 168 -3.86 13.02 -15.13
CA LYS A 168 -4.21 12.22 -16.32
C LYS A 168 -3.57 10.84 -16.27
N GLU A 169 -2.30 10.75 -15.89
CA GLU A 169 -1.55 9.49 -15.78
C GLU A 169 -2.16 8.60 -14.69
N LEU A 170 -2.48 9.18 -13.53
CA LEU A 170 -3.12 8.46 -12.42
C LEU A 170 -4.49 7.91 -12.84
N ARG A 171 -5.30 8.68 -13.57
CA ARG A 171 -6.59 8.22 -14.08
C ARG A 171 -6.44 7.11 -15.12
N GLN A 172 -5.46 7.18 -16.02
CA GLN A 172 -5.26 6.14 -17.04
C GLN A 172 -4.82 4.80 -16.43
N GLU A 173 -4.00 4.86 -15.39
CA GLU A 173 -3.63 3.68 -14.60
C GLU A 173 -4.85 3.12 -13.85
N GLN A 174 -5.70 3.99 -13.29
CA GLN A 174 -6.96 3.58 -12.66
C GLN A 174 -7.98 3.01 -13.65
N VAL A 175 -8.08 3.53 -14.88
CA VAL A 175 -9.00 3.01 -15.91
C VAL A 175 -8.56 1.63 -16.39
N SER A 176 -7.25 1.42 -16.54
CA SER A 176 -6.68 0.08 -16.77
C SER A 176 -6.93 -0.89 -15.60
N ARG A 177 -7.19 -0.35 -14.40
CA ARG A 177 -7.54 -1.10 -13.17
C ARG A 177 -9.06 -1.27 -12.99
N SER A 178 -9.89 -0.37 -13.51
CA SER A 178 -11.32 -0.26 -13.22
C SER A 178 -12.16 -1.11 -14.18
N THR A 179 -12.06 -2.43 -14.07
CA THR A 179 -13.15 -3.32 -14.47
C THR A 179 -14.20 -3.47 -13.34
N TRP A 180 -14.03 -2.76 -12.21
CA TRP A 180 -14.84 -2.97 -10.99
C TRP A 180 -15.53 -1.72 -10.42
N ILE A 181 -15.32 -0.51 -10.95
CA ILE A 181 -16.08 0.69 -10.52
C ILE A 181 -17.44 0.69 -11.25
N GLY A 182 -18.28 -0.28 -10.91
CA GLY A 182 -19.61 -0.48 -11.49
C GLY A 182 -20.65 -0.94 -10.46
N ALA A 183 -20.37 -0.76 -9.17
CA ALA A 183 -21.23 -1.24 -8.09
C ALA A 183 -21.70 -0.15 -7.10
N GLU A 184 -21.38 1.14 -7.32
CA GLU A 184 -21.77 2.22 -6.39
C GLU A 184 -23.06 2.98 -6.78
N ASN A 185 -23.73 2.62 -7.88
CA ASN A 185 -25.02 3.24 -8.27
C ASN A 185 -26.17 2.21 -8.45
N ARG A 186 -26.32 1.24 -7.54
CA ARG A 186 -27.56 0.47 -7.45
C ARG A 186 -28.18 0.62 -6.06
N SER A 187 -29.19 1.47 -6.01
CA SER A 187 -30.13 1.65 -4.90
C SER A 187 -30.66 0.29 -4.39
N PRO A 188 -30.93 0.15 -3.08
CA PRO A 188 -31.42 -1.09 -2.50
C PRO A 188 -32.93 -1.19 -2.68
N GLN A 189 -33.40 -1.84 -3.75
CA GLN A 189 -34.78 -2.32 -3.82
C GLN A 189 -34.85 -3.55 -4.73
N GLN A 190 -35.36 -4.66 -4.15
CA GLN A 190 -35.66 -5.96 -4.77
C GLN A 190 -34.40 -6.77 -5.16
N ASN A 191 -34.22 -8.05 -4.84
CA ASN A 191 -35.16 -9.12 -4.56
C ASN A 191 -34.48 -10.18 -3.67
N GLN A 192 -35.31 -10.85 -2.88
CA GLN A 192 -35.04 -12.17 -2.33
C GLN A 192 -34.72 -13.14 -3.48
N GLY A 193 -33.74 -14.02 -3.28
CA GLY A 193 -33.45 -15.08 -4.25
C GLY A 193 -32.02 -15.57 -4.13
N SER A 194 -31.84 -16.70 -3.44
CA SER A 194 -30.64 -17.52 -3.39
C SER A 194 -29.83 -17.50 -4.68
N GLN A 195 -28.61 -16.97 -4.63
CA GLN A 195 -27.43 -17.62 -5.20
C GLN A 195 -26.22 -17.17 -4.38
N ARG A 196 -25.62 -18.13 -3.67
CA ARG A 196 -24.31 -18.01 -3.04
C ARG A 196 -23.30 -17.86 -4.18
N LYS A 197 -23.07 -16.62 -4.64
CA LYS A 197 -21.94 -16.31 -5.50
C LYS A 197 -20.69 -16.51 -4.65
N GLU A 198 -20.03 -17.63 -4.87
CA GLU A 198 -18.67 -17.83 -4.39
C GLU A 198 -17.84 -16.65 -4.89
N LEU A 199 -17.29 -15.90 -3.94
CA LEU A 199 -16.23 -14.92 -4.22
C LEU A 199 -15.12 -15.67 -4.97
N PRO A 200 -14.58 -15.13 -6.08
CA PRO A 200 -13.43 -15.72 -6.74
C PRO A 200 -12.33 -15.94 -5.71
N ARG A 201 -11.83 -17.18 -5.61
CA ARG A 201 -10.70 -17.53 -4.76
C ARG A 201 -9.54 -16.58 -5.06
N LEU A 202 -9.06 -15.88 -4.03
CA LEU A 202 -7.85 -15.07 -4.08
C LEU A 202 -6.69 -15.94 -4.61
N PRO A 203 -5.90 -15.47 -5.59
CA PRO A 203 -4.64 -16.11 -5.93
C PRO A 203 -3.74 -16.13 -4.70
N THR A 204 -3.08 -17.25 -4.51
CA THR A 204 -2.17 -17.62 -3.43
C THR A 204 -1.34 -16.44 -2.92
N LEU A 205 -1.49 -16.14 -1.61
CA LEU A 205 -0.62 -15.27 -0.82
C LEU A 205 0.80 -15.86 -0.75
N ASN A 206 1.57 -15.65 -1.81
CA ASN A 206 3.00 -15.39 -1.61
C ASN A 206 3.11 -13.87 -1.51
N GLY A 207 2.86 -13.33 -0.31
CA GLY A 207 3.19 -11.95 -0.03
C GLY A 207 4.68 -11.72 -0.37
N PRO A 208 5.05 -10.62 -1.05
CA PRO A 208 6.45 -10.29 -1.19
C PRO A 208 7.06 -10.16 0.22
N ALA A 209 8.31 -10.61 0.37
CA ALA A 209 9.01 -10.58 1.65
C ALA A 209 8.89 -9.21 2.33
N PRO A 210 8.80 -9.15 3.68
CA PRO A 210 8.84 -7.88 4.40
C PRO A 210 10.03 -7.05 3.91
N ILE A 211 9.77 -5.79 3.58
CA ILE A 211 10.70 -4.92 2.85
C ILE A 211 11.89 -4.48 3.73
N PHE A 212 11.77 -4.61 5.06
CA PHE A 212 12.90 -4.52 5.97
C PHE A 212 13.25 -5.90 6.49
N ARG A 213 14.34 -6.47 5.98
CA ARG A 213 15.09 -7.51 6.70
C ARG A 213 16.11 -6.83 7.59
N ALA A 214 16.41 -7.42 8.75
CA ALA A 214 17.53 -6.98 9.60
C ALA A 214 18.87 -6.93 8.85
N GLU A 215 18.95 -7.64 7.72
CA GLU A 215 20.06 -7.73 6.77
C GLU A 215 20.22 -6.45 5.90
N ASP A 216 19.18 -5.62 5.73
CA ASP A 216 19.24 -4.40 4.91
C ASP A 216 20.02 -3.25 5.58
N LEU A 217 20.39 -3.41 6.85
CA LEU A 217 21.33 -2.55 7.56
C LEU A 217 22.80 -2.89 7.24
N GLU A 218 23.10 -4.08 6.72
CA GLU A 218 24.48 -4.49 6.37
C GLU A 218 24.86 -4.07 4.93
N MET A 219 23.88 -3.81 4.06
CA MET A 219 24.14 -3.18 2.74
C MET A 219 24.51 -1.68 2.83
N LEU A 220 24.40 -1.06 4.00
CA LEU A 220 24.81 0.33 4.23
C LEU A 220 26.33 0.50 4.36
N GLU A 221 27.11 -0.58 4.41
CA GLU A 221 28.57 -0.55 4.64
C GLU A 221 29.42 -1.01 3.45
N MET A 222 28.82 -1.43 2.33
CA MET A 222 29.60 -1.70 1.10
C MET A 222 29.82 -0.41 0.31
N GLU A 223 31.05 0.10 0.35
CA GLU A 223 31.48 1.09 -0.63
C GLU A 223 31.44 0.49 -2.04
N PRO A 224 31.00 1.25 -3.06
CA PRO A 224 30.94 0.78 -4.44
C PRO A 224 32.34 0.40 -4.92
N SER A 225 32.46 -0.76 -5.57
CA SER A 225 33.74 -1.29 -6.05
C SER A 225 34.36 -0.35 -7.10
N GLU A 226 35.70 -0.32 -7.18
CA GLU A 226 36.44 0.53 -8.12
C GLU A 226 35.97 0.35 -9.58
N ASP A 227 35.56 -0.87 -9.95
CA ASP A 227 34.98 -1.19 -11.27
C ASP A 227 33.63 -0.50 -11.56
N GLU A 228 32.83 -0.21 -10.53
CA GLU A 228 31.57 0.55 -10.68
C GLU A 228 31.83 2.05 -10.78
N GLN A 229 32.86 2.54 -10.08
CA GLN A 229 33.30 3.94 -10.17
C GLN A 229 33.94 4.26 -11.53
N GLU A 230 34.70 3.33 -12.12
CA GLU A 230 35.29 3.50 -13.46
C GLU A 230 34.23 3.49 -14.57
N ARG A 231 33.17 2.68 -14.44
CA ARG A 231 32.03 2.70 -15.36
C ARG A 231 31.22 3.99 -15.25
N GLU A 232 31.06 4.52 -14.04
CA GLU A 232 30.41 5.81 -13.82
C GLU A 232 31.23 6.99 -14.39
N ALA A 233 32.56 6.91 -14.39
CA ALA A 233 33.43 7.91 -15.01
C ALA A 233 33.40 7.86 -16.55
N GLN A 234 33.28 6.67 -17.14
CA GLN A 234 33.19 6.49 -18.60
C GLN A 234 31.85 6.97 -19.17
N ASP A 235 30.73 6.73 -18.47
CA ASP A 235 29.39 7.20 -18.88
C ASP A 235 29.24 8.74 -18.84
N LEU A 236 30.16 9.45 -18.16
CA LEU A 236 30.19 10.92 -18.08
C LEU A 236 30.99 11.60 -19.20
N MET A 237 31.77 10.86 -20.00
CA MET A 237 32.61 11.42 -21.07
C MET A 237 32.02 11.28 -22.49
N ASP A 238 30.88 10.61 -22.66
CA ASP A 238 30.23 10.39 -23.97
C ASP A 238 29.16 11.44 -24.34
N VAL A 239 29.25 12.65 -23.78
CA VAL A 239 28.44 13.81 -24.22
C VAL A 239 29.38 14.91 -24.70
N ASP A 240 29.86 14.79 -25.94
CA ASP A 240 29.97 15.87 -26.94
C ASP A 240 30.95 15.49 -28.07
N GLU A 241 30.44 14.98 -29.20
CA GLU A 241 31.05 15.22 -30.52
C GLU A 241 30.10 14.80 -31.66
N SER A 242 29.27 15.73 -32.15
CA SER A 242 28.91 15.81 -33.58
C SER A 242 28.08 17.05 -33.94
N GLY A 243 28.71 17.92 -34.74
CA GLY A 243 28.07 18.81 -35.73
C GLY A 243 27.73 20.22 -35.25
N ASP A 244 28.14 21.32 -35.87
CA ASP A 244 28.91 21.57 -37.09
C ASP A 244 29.41 23.03 -37.01
N VAL A 245 30.68 23.27 -37.36
CA VAL A 245 31.21 24.60 -37.63
C VAL A 245 31.22 24.77 -39.15
N MET A 246 30.32 25.58 -39.69
CA MET A 246 30.45 26.13 -41.05
C MET A 246 30.82 27.61 -40.92
N MET A 247 32.12 27.89 -41.02
CA MET A 247 32.63 29.19 -41.43
C MET A 247 32.49 29.30 -42.93
N ASP A 248 31.78 30.30 -43.42
CA ASP A 248 32.07 30.89 -44.73
C ASP A 248 32.06 32.42 -44.56
N ALA A 249 33.19 33.01 -44.90
CA ALA A 249 33.39 34.44 -45.01
C ALA A 249 33.00 34.87 -46.43
N ASP A 250 32.23 35.95 -46.55
CA ASP A 250 32.46 36.98 -47.57
C ASP A 250 31.77 38.30 -47.19
N SER A 251 32.60 39.34 -47.18
CA SER A 251 32.29 40.79 -47.15
C SER A 251 31.75 41.23 -48.53
N PRO A 252 31.33 42.49 -48.84
CA PRO A 252 31.35 43.76 -48.09
C PRO A 252 30.05 44.60 -48.24
N TYR A 253 30.15 45.90 -47.89
CA TYR A 253 29.20 47.03 -47.96
C TYR A 253 28.45 47.32 -46.65
N ASP A 254 28.26 48.56 -46.19
CA ASP A 254 28.87 49.87 -46.36
C ASP A 254 28.02 50.82 -45.48
N PHE A 255 28.51 52.04 -45.23
CA PHE A 255 27.73 53.19 -44.72
C PHE A 255 27.32 53.28 -43.23
N ASN A 256 28.27 53.83 -42.47
CA ASN A 256 28.29 55.16 -41.83
C ASN A 256 27.15 55.62 -40.86
N PRO A 257 27.51 56.30 -39.75
CA PRO A 257 26.61 56.63 -38.65
C PRO A 257 26.06 58.07 -38.72
N ALA A 258 24.96 58.28 -38.00
CA ALA A 258 24.65 59.52 -37.29
C ALA A 258 23.87 59.16 -36.01
#